data_AF-A0A7M3MJY7-F1
#
_entry.id   AF-A0A7M3MJY7-F1
#
_cell.length_a   1.000
_cell.length_b   1.000
_cell.length_c   1.000
_cell.angle_alpha   90.00
_cell.angle_beta   90.00
_cell.angle_gamma   90.00
#
_symmetry.space_group_name_H-M   'P 1'
#
loop_
_entity.id
_entity.type
_entity.pdbx_description
1 polymer ?
#
loop_
_entity_poly.entity_id
_entity_poly.type
_entity_poly.pdbx_seq_one_letter_code
_entity_poly.pdbx_strand_id
1 'polypeptide(L)'
;MTSVFTDRFPWLKANAAKTEAHILALYAIRLMGHRMRTMPNPICLALLACLFLLAGAATAFCQDGALPDNDPETMDAGPSEAYFAELRDLIHETGLGPNSIPPINAPNFISVPDAALGMDDSEHVFVLDYGNPDGVTRIYPRQVLVWHVVVNEVLGEGKNARRRSVTYCPVTGCVRGYAGRIDRFDTPFGTLGSLLNGNHLLFDYSTNSVWPQLTGLAIGGPLQGRKLESFPLVWTTWRRARLKYPDAQVLSRATGHRRNYGEDPYGSYNRPDTYYQDERVLHPLASYDDQLPPKTRILGLQLDNLNVAVVRDSLRRPRAANFDAGVTPVVSIWDDELDAPRLFDRRVGNYLLHFVHRDGVYRDVETGTRWHPDGRAVEGRLAGNRLALLDSFDVMWFAWTAFYPDAALFSWQEALEAKRRAEAEFSPVEQVEPPDPTFEKPQTEVAPSLPNVNRPQLPKDIPPSIITPDMEIGPEEGL
;
A
#
# COMPACT_ATOMS: atom_id res chain seq x y z
N MET A 1 17.73 22.31 -28.94
CA MET A 1 16.43 21.87 -28.37
C MET A 1 16.31 22.14 -26.87
N THR A 2 17.39 22.47 -26.16
CA THR A 2 17.41 22.83 -24.72
C THR A 2 16.81 24.21 -24.38
N SER A 3 16.79 25.19 -25.31
CA SER A 3 16.26 26.53 -25.00
C SER A 3 14.73 26.59 -24.91
N VAL A 4 14.01 25.94 -25.83
CA VAL A 4 12.53 25.98 -25.87
C VAL A 4 11.90 25.28 -24.66
N PHE A 5 12.58 24.29 -24.07
CA PHE A 5 12.07 23.58 -22.89
C PHE A 5 12.36 24.31 -21.59
N THR A 6 13.56 24.91 -21.46
CA THR A 6 13.89 25.72 -20.29
C THR A 6 13.12 27.03 -20.23
N ASP A 7 12.44 27.43 -21.31
CA ASP A 7 11.45 28.51 -21.30
C ASP A 7 10.05 28.04 -20.84
N ARG A 8 9.76 26.73 -20.95
CA ARG A 8 8.50 26.13 -20.46
C ARG A 8 8.52 25.81 -18.96
N PHE A 9 9.70 25.65 -18.38
CA PHE A 9 9.89 25.38 -16.94
C PHE A 9 10.98 26.30 -16.38
N PRO A 10 10.68 27.60 -16.15
CA PRO A 10 11.69 28.60 -15.82
C PRO A 10 12.47 28.30 -14.52
N TRP A 11 11.83 27.61 -13.57
CA TRP A 11 12.42 27.25 -12.28
C TRP A 11 13.49 26.14 -12.37
N LEU A 12 13.48 25.30 -13.40
CA LEU A 12 14.53 24.27 -13.60
C LEU A 12 15.92 24.89 -13.84
N LYS A 13 15.98 26.09 -14.44
CA LYS A 13 17.25 26.83 -14.66
C LYS A 13 17.91 27.27 -13.36
N ALA A 14 17.14 27.57 -12.31
CA ALA A 14 17.66 28.08 -11.04
C ALA A 14 18.32 26.99 -10.18
N ASN A 15 17.88 25.73 -10.32
CA ASN A 15 18.39 24.63 -9.51
C ASN A 15 19.73 24.10 -10.00
N ALA A 16 19.98 24.04 -11.31
CA ALA A 16 21.25 23.53 -11.87
C ALA A 16 22.50 24.26 -11.32
N ALA A 17 22.42 25.56 -11.05
CA ALA A 17 23.52 26.35 -10.48
C ALA A 17 23.67 26.19 -8.95
N LYS A 18 22.58 25.85 -8.24
CA LYS A 18 22.60 25.60 -6.79
C LYS A 18 23.08 24.19 -6.44
N THR A 19 22.87 23.22 -7.33
CA THR A 19 23.26 21.81 -7.11
C THR A 19 24.77 21.64 -6.97
N GLU A 20 25.59 22.39 -7.73
CA GLU A 20 27.06 22.36 -7.59
C GLU A 20 27.52 22.89 -6.22
N ALA A 21 26.85 23.93 -5.68
CA ALA A 21 27.20 24.52 -4.39
C ALA A 21 26.81 23.62 -3.19
N HIS A 22 25.65 22.96 -3.24
CA HIS A 22 25.22 22.03 -2.19
C HIS A 22 26.05 20.73 -2.18
N ILE A 23 26.44 20.22 -3.35
CA ILE A 23 27.34 19.05 -3.45
C ILE A 23 28.71 19.38 -2.85
N LEU A 24 29.27 20.57 -3.12
CA LEU A 24 30.53 21.02 -2.53
C LEU A 24 30.43 21.22 -1.00
N ALA A 25 29.31 21.73 -0.49
CA ALA A 25 29.07 21.90 0.94
C ALA A 25 28.95 20.56 1.68
N LEU A 26 28.20 19.60 1.12
CA LEU A 26 28.07 18.25 1.69
C LEU A 26 29.39 17.46 1.59
N TYR A 27 30.17 17.65 0.52
CA TYR A 27 31.52 17.06 0.40
C TYR A 27 32.51 17.68 1.41
N ALA A 28 32.41 18.98 1.69
CA ALA A 28 33.22 19.68 2.69
C ALA A 28 32.89 19.22 4.12
N ILE A 29 31.61 19.02 4.44
CA ILE A 29 31.15 18.47 5.74
C ILE A 29 31.65 17.02 5.91
N ARG A 30 31.62 16.22 4.84
CA ARG A 30 32.11 14.82 4.84
C ARG A 30 33.65 14.73 4.96
N LEU A 31 34.38 15.67 4.36
CA LEU A 31 35.84 15.83 4.53
C LEU A 31 36.22 16.30 5.94
N MET A 32 35.39 17.13 6.57
CA MET A 32 35.58 17.56 7.97
C MET A 32 35.32 16.43 8.98
N GLY A 33 34.34 15.56 8.73
CA GLY A 33 34.05 14.40 9.59
C GLY A 33 35.17 13.35 9.63
N HIS A 34 35.99 13.25 8.58
CA HIS A 34 37.03 12.22 8.47
C HIS A 34 38.41 12.64 9.03
N ARG A 35 38.59 13.92 9.41
CA ARG A 35 39.87 14.44 9.96
C ARG A 35 39.84 14.89 11.42
N MET A 36 38.76 14.64 12.17
CA MET A 36 38.69 15.01 13.59
C MET A 36 39.41 14.06 14.57
N ARG A 37 40.09 13.01 14.10
CA ARG A 37 40.84 12.09 14.99
C ARG A 37 42.35 12.39 15.13
N THR A 38 42.88 13.42 14.46
CA THR A 38 44.35 13.65 14.43
C THR A 38 44.81 15.11 14.56
N MET A 39 43.96 16.07 14.94
CA MET A 39 44.37 17.47 15.07
C MET A 39 44.83 17.86 16.49
N PRO A 40 45.84 18.74 16.66
CA PRO A 40 46.28 19.22 17.97
C PRO A 40 45.25 20.14 18.65
N ASN A 41 45.30 20.17 19.99
CA ASN A 41 44.31 20.77 20.90
C ASN A 41 43.86 22.24 20.70
N PRO A 42 44.60 23.20 20.10
CA PRO A 42 44.10 24.59 20.07
C PRO A 42 42.95 24.83 19.06
N ILE A 43 42.76 23.96 18.06
CA ILE A 43 41.70 24.12 17.04
C ILE A 43 40.34 23.59 17.55
N CYS A 44 40.34 22.55 18.40
CA CYS A 44 39.14 22.04 19.07
C CYS A 44 38.52 23.08 20.02
N LEU A 45 39.35 23.86 20.71
CA LEU A 45 38.90 24.92 21.63
C LEU A 45 38.20 26.06 20.89
N ALA A 46 38.64 26.42 19.69
CA ALA A 46 37.99 27.44 18.86
C ALA A 46 36.62 26.99 18.32
N LEU A 47 36.48 25.70 17.97
CA LEU A 47 35.21 25.13 17.49
C LEU A 47 34.17 24.96 18.60
N LEU A 48 34.60 24.60 19.82
CA LEU A 48 33.74 24.55 21.01
C LEU A 48 33.23 25.94 21.41
N ALA A 49 34.05 26.99 21.26
CA ALA A 49 33.63 28.37 21.51
C ALA A 49 32.55 28.85 20.51
N CYS A 50 32.64 28.45 19.23
CA CYS A 50 31.60 28.75 18.22
C CYS A 50 30.28 28.00 18.50
N LEU A 51 30.34 26.77 19.00
CA LEU A 51 29.16 25.98 19.39
C LEU A 51 28.43 26.58 20.61
N PHE A 52 29.16 27.14 21.57
CA PHE A 52 28.55 27.83 22.73
C PHE A 52 27.90 29.17 22.34
N LEU A 53 28.44 29.89 21.36
CA LEU A 53 27.83 31.12 20.84
C LEU A 53 26.55 30.84 20.03
N LEU A 54 26.46 29.69 19.36
CA LEU A 54 25.24 29.25 18.65
C LEU A 54 24.15 28.74 19.63
N ALA A 55 24.53 28.10 20.73
CA ALA A 55 23.59 27.67 21.76
C ALA A 55 22.96 28.85 22.54
N GLY A 56 23.70 29.96 22.71
CA GLY A 56 23.19 31.19 23.34
C GLY A 56 22.18 31.97 22.48
N ALA A 57 22.15 31.75 21.17
CA ALA A 57 21.15 32.35 20.27
C ALA A 57 19.82 31.57 20.25
N ALA A 58 19.82 30.30 20.67
CA ALA A 58 18.63 29.45 20.69
C ALA A 58 17.74 29.68 21.93
N THR A 59 18.23 30.36 22.97
CA THR A 59 17.46 30.63 24.20
C THR A 59 16.67 31.95 24.16
N ALA A 60 16.78 32.74 23.09
CA ALA A 60 16.03 33.98 22.91
C ALA A 60 14.71 33.84 22.12
N PHE A 61 14.33 32.62 21.70
CA PHE A 61 13.11 32.36 20.92
C PHE A 61 12.02 31.59 21.69
N CYS A 62 12.17 31.45 23.01
CA CYS A 62 11.20 30.78 23.87
C CYS A 62 10.43 31.81 24.71
N GLN A 63 9.58 32.60 24.05
CA GLN A 63 8.45 33.29 24.68
C GLN A 63 7.54 33.89 23.59
N ASP A 64 6.50 33.13 23.26
CA ASP A 64 5.17 33.53 22.79
C ASP A 64 4.66 32.57 21.71
N GLY A 65 3.51 31.95 21.97
CA GLY A 65 2.85 31.09 21.00
C GLY A 65 1.73 30.28 21.63
N ALA A 66 0.52 30.85 21.59
CA ALA A 66 -0.73 30.22 21.97
C ALA A 66 -0.95 28.87 21.24
N LEU A 67 -1.77 28.01 21.83
CA LEU A 67 -2.29 26.81 21.18
C LEU A 67 -2.89 27.19 19.81
N PRO A 68 -2.61 26.43 18.74
CA PRO A 68 -3.14 26.77 17.42
C PRO A 68 -4.67 26.73 17.44
N ASP A 69 -5.28 27.81 16.94
CA ASP A 69 -6.71 27.91 16.71
C ASP A 69 -7.13 26.78 15.75
N ASN A 70 -8.07 25.94 16.17
CA ASN A 70 -8.69 24.93 15.31
C ASN A 70 -9.70 25.62 14.39
N ASP A 71 -9.20 26.40 13.44
CA ASP A 71 -10.02 27.08 12.44
C ASP A 71 -10.36 26.09 11.32
N PRO A 72 -11.64 25.70 11.14
CA PRO A 72 -12.05 24.64 10.21
C PRO A 72 -11.76 24.97 8.73
N GLU A 73 -11.41 26.22 8.38
CA GLU A 73 -10.96 26.59 7.02
C GLU A 73 -9.55 26.07 6.68
N THR A 74 -8.72 25.76 7.68
CA THR A 74 -7.33 25.28 7.45
C THR A 74 -7.24 23.78 7.13
N MET A 75 -8.30 23.01 7.38
CA MET A 75 -8.32 21.55 7.13
C MET A 75 -8.53 21.17 5.65
N ASP A 76 -8.92 22.11 4.78
CA ASP A 76 -9.25 21.84 3.37
C ASP A 76 -8.31 22.55 2.37
N ALA A 77 -7.26 23.22 2.85
CA ALA A 77 -6.39 24.05 2.01
C ALA A 77 -5.36 23.26 1.16
N GLY A 78 -5.25 21.94 1.36
CA GLY A 78 -4.19 21.14 0.75
C GLY A 78 -2.78 21.59 1.18
N PRO A 79 -1.71 21.04 0.60
CA PRO A 79 -0.35 21.46 0.93
C PRO A 79 -0.09 22.91 0.49
N SER A 80 0.72 23.63 1.27
CA SER A 80 1.06 25.03 0.99
C SER A 80 2.02 25.18 -0.20
N GLU A 81 2.10 26.38 -0.79
CA GLU A 81 3.11 26.67 -1.83
C GLU A 81 4.54 26.46 -1.32
N ALA A 82 4.80 26.76 -0.04
CA ALA A 82 6.12 26.55 0.56
C ALA A 82 6.53 25.07 0.53
N TYR A 83 5.59 24.16 0.80
CA TYR A 83 5.81 22.72 0.68
C TYR A 83 6.19 22.32 -0.75
N PHE A 84 5.47 22.82 -1.77
CA PHE A 84 5.79 22.51 -3.15
C PHE A 84 7.12 23.13 -3.61
N ALA A 85 7.47 24.32 -3.12
CA ALA A 85 8.76 24.94 -3.39
C ALA A 85 9.92 24.09 -2.83
N GLU A 86 9.79 23.58 -1.61
CA GLU A 86 10.78 22.68 -1.01
C GLU A 86 10.97 21.40 -1.84
N LEU A 87 9.87 20.75 -2.25
CA LEU A 87 9.94 19.58 -3.13
C LEU A 87 10.63 19.88 -4.46
N ARG A 88 10.39 21.05 -5.06
CA ARG A 88 11.04 21.44 -6.32
C ARG A 88 12.52 21.74 -6.13
N ASP A 89 12.93 22.29 -5.00
CA ASP A 89 14.34 22.56 -4.67
C ASP A 89 15.15 21.25 -4.48
N LEU A 90 14.48 20.16 -4.14
CA LEU A 90 15.07 18.81 -4.00
C LEU A 90 15.21 18.05 -5.33
N ILE A 91 14.77 18.63 -6.45
CA ILE A 91 14.85 17.98 -7.77
C ILE A 91 16.31 17.83 -8.18
N HIS A 92 16.68 16.59 -8.50
CA HIS A 92 17.99 16.21 -8.99
C HIS A 92 17.99 16.07 -10.51
N GLU A 93 18.79 16.90 -11.18
CA GLU A 93 19.02 16.86 -12.61
C GLU A 93 20.02 15.76 -12.97
N THR A 94 19.65 14.84 -13.87
CA THR A 94 20.53 13.75 -14.31
C THR A 94 21.34 14.08 -15.57
N GLY A 95 21.09 15.24 -16.18
CA GLY A 95 21.61 15.63 -17.49
C GLY A 95 20.82 15.05 -18.68
N LEU A 96 19.82 14.20 -18.43
CA LEU A 96 18.88 13.76 -19.45
C LEU A 96 17.85 14.85 -19.73
N GLY A 97 17.58 15.08 -21.02
CA GLY A 97 16.49 15.94 -21.43
C GLY A 97 15.13 15.22 -21.37
N PRO A 98 14.03 15.97 -21.50
CA PRO A 98 12.68 15.40 -21.59
C PRO A 98 12.57 14.36 -22.71
N ASN A 99 11.90 13.25 -22.41
CA ASN A 99 11.71 12.11 -23.29
C ASN A 99 13.01 11.45 -23.80
N SER A 100 14.16 11.69 -23.17
CA SER A 100 15.38 10.92 -23.44
C SER A 100 15.18 9.43 -23.14
N ILE A 101 14.30 9.13 -22.18
CA ILE A 101 13.67 7.83 -21.98
C ILE A 101 12.28 7.90 -22.62
N PRO A 102 12.08 7.38 -23.84
CA PRO A 102 10.88 7.66 -24.61
C PRO A 102 9.66 6.93 -24.03
N PRO A 103 8.54 7.62 -23.73
CA PRO A 103 7.31 6.94 -23.33
C PRO A 103 6.70 6.17 -24.52
N ILE A 104 5.93 5.12 -24.23
CA ILE A 104 5.13 4.41 -25.24
C ILE A 104 3.74 5.03 -25.27
N ASN A 105 3.44 5.81 -26.32
CA ASN A 105 2.15 6.51 -26.46
C ASN A 105 1.09 5.76 -27.29
N ALA A 106 1.52 4.73 -28.02
CA ALA A 106 0.65 3.89 -28.84
C ALA A 106 1.07 2.42 -28.63
N PRO A 107 0.79 1.86 -27.44
CA PRO A 107 1.19 0.49 -27.13
C PRO A 107 0.49 -0.50 -28.04
N ASN A 108 1.26 -1.45 -28.56
CA ASN A 108 0.74 -2.63 -29.25
C ASN A 108 0.72 -3.81 -28.28
N PHE A 109 -0.36 -4.57 -28.28
CA PHE A 109 -0.51 -5.76 -27.44
C PHE A 109 -0.57 -7.02 -28.29
N ILE A 110 0.10 -8.08 -27.83
CA ILE A 110 0.17 -9.39 -28.49
C ILE A 110 -0.35 -10.48 -27.56
N SER A 111 -0.59 -11.66 -28.11
CA SER A 111 -1.03 -12.82 -27.32
C SER A 111 0.06 -13.33 -26.38
N VAL A 112 -0.34 -14.07 -25.34
CA VAL A 112 0.61 -14.76 -24.45
C VAL A 112 1.54 -15.73 -25.18
N PRO A 113 1.06 -16.60 -26.10
CA PRO A 113 1.93 -17.46 -26.91
C PRO A 113 2.98 -16.68 -27.72
N ASP A 114 2.61 -15.57 -28.35
CA ASP A 114 3.55 -14.76 -29.13
C ASP A 114 4.61 -14.11 -28.24
N ALA A 115 4.20 -13.59 -27.09
CA ALA A 115 5.12 -13.01 -26.11
C ALA A 115 6.09 -14.05 -25.54
N ALA A 116 5.63 -15.30 -25.35
CA ALA A 116 6.43 -16.38 -24.80
C ALA A 116 7.67 -16.71 -25.66
N LEU A 117 7.64 -16.44 -26.97
CA LEU A 117 8.79 -16.63 -27.87
C LEU A 117 10.01 -15.78 -27.51
N GLY A 118 9.79 -14.68 -26.79
CA GLY A 118 10.85 -13.74 -26.41
C GLY A 118 11.18 -13.73 -24.93
N MET A 119 10.40 -14.36 -24.06
CA MET A 119 10.42 -14.11 -22.61
C MET A 119 10.83 -15.33 -21.79
N ASP A 120 11.79 -15.14 -20.88
CA ASP A 120 12.15 -16.18 -19.92
C ASP A 120 11.14 -16.28 -18.76
N ASP A 121 10.94 -17.50 -18.25
CA ASP A 121 10.02 -17.81 -17.15
C ASP A 121 10.23 -16.95 -15.89
N SER A 122 11.50 -16.62 -15.62
CA SER A 122 11.92 -15.86 -14.44
C SER A 122 11.82 -14.35 -14.59
N GLU A 123 11.51 -13.85 -15.80
CA GLU A 123 11.33 -12.42 -16.02
C GLU A 123 10.18 -11.88 -15.18
N HIS A 124 10.30 -10.63 -14.75
CA HIS A 124 9.25 -9.96 -13.99
C HIS A 124 8.28 -9.25 -14.93
N VAL A 125 7.01 -9.28 -14.55
CA VAL A 125 5.93 -8.59 -15.26
C VAL A 125 5.00 -7.92 -14.26
N PHE A 126 4.31 -6.87 -14.72
CA PHE A 126 3.24 -6.25 -13.95
C PHE A 126 1.91 -6.58 -14.60
N VAL A 127 0.95 -7.06 -13.82
CA VAL A 127 -0.34 -7.53 -14.30
C VAL A 127 -1.43 -6.58 -13.82
N LEU A 128 -2.25 -6.13 -14.76
CA LEU A 128 -3.50 -5.45 -14.49
C LEU A 128 -4.64 -6.41 -14.79
N ASP A 129 -5.14 -7.07 -13.75
CA ASP A 129 -6.19 -8.09 -13.79
C ASP A 129 -7.52 -7.61 -13.13
N TYR A 130 -7.54 -6.36 -12.67
CA TYR A 130 -8.68 -5.75 -12.01
C TYR A 130 -9.09 -4.46 -12.73
N GLY A 131 -10.39 -4.18 -12.81
CA GLY A 131 -10.90 -2.86 -13.22
C GLY A 131 -10.73 -2.53 -14.70
N ASN A 132 -10.31 -3.48 -15.53
CA ASN A 132 -10.25 -3.30 -16.98
C ASN A 132 -11.67 -3.09 -17.54
N PRO A 133 -11.95 -1.96 -18.22
CA PRO A 133 -13.27 -1.68 -18.78
C PRO A 133 -13.74 -2.71 -19.83
N ASP A 134 -12.79 -3.32 -20.54
CA ASP A 134 -13.03 -4.37 -21.55
C ASP A 134 -12.97 -5.79 -20.95
N GLY A 135 -12.70 -5.92 -19.64
CA GLY A 135 -12.53 -7.20 -18.96
C GLY A 135 -11.24 -7.95 -19.32
N VAL A 136 -10.35 -7.38 -20.14
CA VAL A 136 -9.16 -8.08 -20.64
C VAL A 136 -7.96 -7.79 -19.75
N THR A 137 -7.35 -8.84 -19.20
CA THR A 137 -6.11 -8.74 -18.41
C THR A 137 -4.96 -8.23 -19.25
N ARG A 138 -4.23 -7.23 -18.74
CA ARG A 138 -3.05 -6.66 -19.38
C ARG A 138 -1.78 -7.06 -18.65
N ILE A 139 -0.76 -7.46 -19.40
CA ILE A 139 0.55 -7.81 -18.85
C ILE A 139 1.60 -6.86 -19.44
N TYR A 140 2.38 -6.24 -18.57
CA TYR A 140 3.43 -5.31 -18.92
C TYR A 140 4.79 -5.91 -18.57
N PRO A 141 5.58 -6.37 -19.56
CA PRO A 141 6.90 -6.89 -19.32
C PRO A 141 7.83 -5.81 -18.75
N ARG A 142 8.44 -6.09 -17.59
CA ARG A 142 9.39 -5.17 -16.96
C ARG A 142 10.57 -4.84 -17.88
N GLN A 143 11.02 -5.83 -18.66
CA GLN A 143 12.08 -5.66 -19.65
C GLN A 143 11.76 -4.67 -20.78
N VAL A 144 10.49 -4.29 -20.97
CA VAL A 144 10.09 -3.18 -21.85
C VAL A 144 10.04 -1.91 -21.01
N LEU A 145 9.33 -1.94 -19.88
CA LEU A 145 9.13 -0.77 -19.03
C LEU A 145 10.41 -0.16 -18.46
N VAL A 146 11.46 -0.94 -18.17
CA VAL A 146 12.75 -0.42 -17.71
C VAL A 146 13.38 0.57 -18.71
N TRP A 147 13.07 0.43 -20.01
CA TRP A 147 13.58 1.28 -21.08
C TRP A 147 12.66 2.45 -21.46
N HIS A 148 11.42 2.45 -20.97
CA HIS A 148 10.37 3.39 -21.41
C HIS A 148 9.74 4.18 -20.26
N VAL A 149 9.76 3.63 -19.04
CA VAL A 149 9.19 4.16 -17.79
C VAL A 149 7.68 4.39 -17.82
N VAL A 150 7.10 4.79 -18.95
CA VAL A 150 5.69 5.15 -19.11
C VAL A 150 5.11 4.45 -20.34
N VAL A 151 3.93 3.89 -20.17
CA VAL A 151 3.04 3.44 -21.24
C VAL A 151 1.72 4.19 -21.10
N ASN A 152 1.38 5.03 -22.07
CA ASN A 152 0.10 5.73 -22.12
C ASN A 152 -0.85 4.94 -23.03
N GLU A 153 -2.01 4.58 -22.49
CA GLU A 153 -3.03 3.79 -23.16
C GLU A 153 -4.31 4.58 -23.40
N VAL A 154 -4.95 4.27 -24.52
CA VAL A 154 -6.31 4.68 -24.84
C VAL A 154 -7.12 3.41 -25.08
N LEU A 155 -8.14 3.20 -24.26
CA LEU A 155 -9.04 2.04 -24.29
C LEU A 155 -10.38 2.46 -24.91
N GLY A 156 -10.80 1.74 -25.95
CA GLY A 156 -11.99 2.08 -26.72
C GLY A 156 -11.77 3.27 -27.65
N GLU A 157 -12.84 3.73 -28.29
CA GLU A 157 -12.78 4.76 -29.32
C GLU A 157 -13.76 5.91 -29.05
N GLY A 158 -13.49 7.05 -29.69
CA GLY A 158 -14.37 8.22 -29.64
C GLY A 158 -14.56 8.79 -28.23
N LYS A 159 -15.79 9.22 -27.92
CA LYS A 159 -16.11 9.92 -26.66
C LYS A 159 -16.08 9.04 -25.42
N ASN A 160 -16.14 7.72 -25.60
CA ASN A 160 -16.11 6.74 -24.51
C ASN A 160 -14.69 6.21 -24.24
N ALA A 161 -13.69 6.73 -24.96
CA ALA A 161 -12.31 6.33 -24.78
C ALA A 161 -11.85 6.65 -23.35
N ARG A 162 -11.33 5.63 -22.66
CA ARG A 162 -10.71 5.77 -21.35
C ARG A 162 -9.21 5.84 -21.50
N ARG A 163 -8.57 6.75 -20.79
CA ARG A 163 -7.12 6.89 -20.79
C ARG A 163 -6.54 6.39 -19.49
N ARG A 164 -5.34 5.84 -19.56
CA ARG A 164 -4.54 5.49 -18.38
C ARG A 164 -3.06 5.49 -18.72
N SER A 165 -2.25 5.52 -17.68
CA SER A 165 -0.80 5.43 -17.79
C SER A 165 -0.29 4.38 -16.83
N VAL A 166 0.51 3.43 -17.32
CA VAL A 166 1.24 2.46 -16.51
C VAL A 166 2.70 2.88 -16.46
N THR A 167 3.26 2.93 -15.27
CA THR A 167 4.58 3.49 -15.03
C THR A 167 5.44 2.58 -14.17
N TYR A 168 6.74 2.57 -14.44
CA TYR A 168 7.74 1.84 -13.66
C TYR A 168 9.02 2.64 -13.55
N CYS A 169 9.43 2.95 -12.31
CA CYS A 169 10.74 3.51 -12.03
C CYS A 169 11.71 2.38 -11.61
N PRO A 170 12.72 2.04 -12.42
CA PRO A 170 13.65 0.97 -12.08
C PRO A 170 14.54 1.33 -10.89
N VAL A 171 14.86 2.60 -10.68
CA VAL A 171 15.68 3.05 -9.54
C VAL A 171 14.97 2.75 -8.22
N THR A 172 13.67 3.07 -8.11
CA THR A 172 12.94 2.91 -6.85
C THR A 172 12.15 1.61 -6.76
N GLY A 173 12.18 0.79 -7.82
CA GLY A 173 11.31 -0.39 -7.94
C GLY A 173 9.82 -0.05 -7.82
N CYS A 174 9.42 1.18 -8.18
CA CYS A 174 8.04 1.64 -8.01
C CYS A 174 7.20 1.37 -9.26
N VAL A 175 6.07 0.69 -9.10
CA VAL A 175 5.10 0.42 -10.18
C VAL A 175 3.80 1.15 -9.87
N ARG A 176 3.30 1.95 -10.81
CA ARG A 176 2.04 2.69 -10.62
C ARG A 176 1.19 2.72 -11.88
N GLY A 177 -0.10 2.53 -11.70
CA GLY A 177 -1.13 2.84 -12.67
C GLY A 177 -1.84 4.15 -12.30
N TYR A 178 -2.11 4.99 -13.29
CA TYR A 178 -2.85 6.23 -13.13
C TYR A 178 -3.98 6.34 -14.14
N ALA A 179 -5.14 6.82 -13.71
CA ALA A 179 -6.18 7.27 -14.63
C ALA A 179 -5.62 8.42 -15.49
N GLY A 180 -5.82 8.33 -16.80
CA GLY A 180 -5.24 9.25 -17.78
C GLY A 180 -6.03 10.54 -17.95
N ARG A 181 -6.77 10.95 -16.92
CA ARG A 181 -7.56 12.17 -16.91
C ARG A 181 -7.72 12.70 -15.49
N ILE A 182 -7.59 14.01 -15.35
CA ILE A 182 -7.91 14.75 -14.13
C ILE A 182 -8.74 15.98 -14.50
N ASP A 183 -9.92 16.10 -13.88
CA ASP A 183 -10.97 17.05 -14.27
C ASP A 183 -11.32 16.99 -15.77
N ARG A 184 -10.88 17.99 -16.52
CA ARG A 184 -11.07 18.18 -17.97
C ARG A 184 -9.82 17.90 -18.79
N PHE A 185 -8.68 17.62 -18.15
CA PHE A 185 -7.40 17.45 -18.80
C PHE A 185 -7.05 15.97 -18.93
N ASP A 186 -6.74 15.53 -20.15
CA ASP A 186 -6.08 14.25 -20.35
C ASP A 186 -4.63 14.34 -19.85
N THR A 187 -4.09 13.28 -19.28
CA THR A 187 -2.74 13.25 -18.67
C THR A 187 -1.83 12.19 -19.31
N PRO A 188 -1.61 12.18 -20.65
CA PRO A 188 -0.55 11.37 -21.22
C PRO A 188 0.79 11.92 -20.72
N PHE A 189 1.63 11.03 -20.19
CA PHE A 189 2.89 11.43 -19.57
C PHE A 189 4.09 11.27 -20.50
N GLY A 190 5.00 12.23 -20.44
CA GLY A 190 6.38 12.10 -20.84
C GLY A 190 7.31 11.96 -19.64
N THR A 191 8.57 11.60 -19.89
CA THR A 191 9.61 11.57 -18.85
C THR A 191 10.34 12.90 -18.83
N LEU A 192 10.58 13.48 -17.66
CA LEU A 192 11.25 14.79 -17.57
C LEU A 192 12.78 14.67 -17.71
N GLY A 193 13.36 13.57 -17.24
CA GLY A 193 14.81 13.36 -17.14
C GLY A 193 15.37 13.68 -15.76
N SER A 194 14.66 14.45 -14.95
CA SER A 194 15.01 14.74 -13.55
C SER A 194 14.37 13.75 -12.58
N LEU A 195 14.89 13.70 -11.36
CA LEU A 195 14.45 12.82 -10.29
C LEU A 195 14.09 13.62 -9.03
N LEU A 196 13.13 13.14 -8.25
CA LEU A 196 12.89 13.59 -6.88
C LEU A 196 12.96 12.36 -5.96
N ASN A 197 13.81 12.39 -4.93
CA ASN A 197 14.06 11.24 -4.06
C ASN A 197 14.41 9.95 -4.84
N GLY A 198 15.23 10.09 -5.89
CA GLY A 198 15.57 9.00 -6.81
C GLY A 198 14.44 8.49 -7.70
N ASN A 199 13.21 9.00 -7.55
CA ASN A 199 12.06 8.62 -8.36
C ASN A 199 11.91 9.51 -9.60
N HIS A 200 11.44 8.95 -10.71
CA HIS A 200 11.25 9.69 -11.95
C HIS A 200 10.23 10.81 -11.82
N LEU A 201 10.58 12.00 -12.31
CA LEU A 201 9.61 13.04 -12.60
C LEU A 201 9.03 12.84 -13.99
N LEU A 202 7.71 12.90 -14.05
CA LEU A 202 6.91 12.89 -15.27
C LEU A 202 6.39 14.29 -15.54
N PHE A 203 6.05 14.56 -16.80
CA PHE A 203 5.26 15.73 -17.15
C PHE A 203 4.09 15.32 -18.03
N ASP A 204 2.93 15.95 -17.89
CA ASP A 204 1.81 15.71 -18.80
C ASP A 204 1.89 16.63 -20.02
N TYR A 205 1.57 16.10 -21.20
CA TYR A 205 1.64 16.90 -22.45
C TYR A 205 0.57 17.99 -22.54
N SER A 206 -0.53 17.87 -21.79
CA SER A 206 -1.69 18.76 -21.90
C SER A 206 -1.48 20.09 -21.19
N THR A 207 -0.89 20.06 -20.00
CA THR A 207 -0.72 21.23 -19.12
C THR A 207 0.74 21.53 -18.82
N ASN A 208 1.66 20.60 -19.11
CA ASN A 208 3.06 20.67 -18.68
C ASN A 208 3.17 20.75 -17.14
N SER A 209 2.29 20.08 -16.39
CA SER A 209 2.47 19.94 -14.95
C SER A 209 3.49 18.84 -14.65
N VAL A 210 4.16 18.92 -13.51
CA VAL A 210 5.24 18.00 -13.10
C VAL A 210 4.78 17.10 -11.98
N TRP A 211 5.05 15.80 -12.12
CA TRP A 211 4.49 14.74 -11.29
C TRP A 211 5.59 13.77 -10.87
N PRO A 212 5.92 13.63 -9.58
CA PRO A 212 6.68 12.48 -9.11
C PRO A 212 5.89 11.20 -9.39
N GLN A 213 6.51 10.26 -10.10
CA GLN A 213 5.87 9.01 -10.52
C GLN A 213 5.35 8.19 -9.32
N LEU A 214 6.02 8.28 -8.17
CA LEU A 214 5.67 7.58 -6.94
C LEU A 214 4.48 8.20 -6.22
N THR A 215 4.27 9.52 -6.26
CA THR A 215 3.19 10.13 -5.48
C THR A 215 1.93 10.37 -6.31
N GLY A 216 2.10 10.66 -7.60
CA GLY A 216 1.00 11.09 -8.46
C GLY A 216 0.41 12.45 -8.07
N LEU A 217 1.10 13.21 -7.21
CA LEU A 217 0.73 14.57 -6.80
C LEU A 217 1.51 15.58 -7.66
N ALA A 218 0.81 16.47 -8.35
CA ALA A 218 1.48 17.53 -9.11
C ALA A 218 2.19 18.51 -8.17
N ILE A 219 3.49 18.69 -8.38
CA ILE A 219 4.35 19.57 -7.57
C ILE A 219 4.69 20.89 -8.27
N GLY A 220 4.23 21.06 -9.51
CA GLY A 220 4.44 22.27 -10.27
C GLY A 220 3.62 22.30 -11.56
N GLY A 221 3.43 23.50 -12.09
CA GLY A 221 2.60 23.74 -13.28
C GLY A 221 1.12 23.92 -12.95
N PRO A 222 0.24 24.03 -13.98
CA PRO A 222 -1.16 24.40 -13.81
C PRO A 222 -2.00 23.47 -12.94
N LEU A 223 -1.59 22.22 -12.76
CA LEU A 223 -2.30 21.22 -11.95
C LEU A 223 -1.68 21.01 -10.56
N GLN A 224 -0.78 21.89 -10.10
CA GLN A 224 -0.16 21.76 -8.77
C GLN A 224 -1.19 21.53 -7.66
N GLY A 225 -0.86 20.62 -6.73
CA GLY A 225 -1.73 20.23 -5.62
C GLY A 225 -2.78 19.20 -5.99
N ARG A 226 -2.94 18.86 -7.27
CA ARG A 226 -3.86 17.82 -7.71
C ARG A 226 -3.20 16.46 -7.67
N LYS A 227 -3.96 15.45 -7.21
CA LYS A 227 -3.53 14.06 -7.13
C LYS A 227 -4.26 13.22 -8.18
N LEU A 228 -3.51 12.39 -8.90
CA LEU A 228 -4.06 11.45 -9.86
C LEU A 228 -4.80 10.32 -9.14
N GLU A 229 -5.91 9.87 -9.70
CA GLU A 229 -6.51 8.59 -9.33
C GLU A 229 -5.59 7.47 -9.80
N SER A 230 -5.19 6.59 -8.88
CA SER A 230 -4.31 5.46 -9.17
C SER A 230 -5.00 4.11 -9.02
N PHE A 231 -4.36 3.10 -9.60
CA PHE A 231 -4.78 1.72 -9.46
C PHE A 231 -3.56 0.80 -9.32
N PRO A 232 -3.71 -0.31 -8.56
CA PRO A 232 -2.62 -1.23 -8.30
C PRO A 232 -2.35 -2.13 -9.52
N LEU A 233 -1.10 -2.57 -9.64
CA LEU A 233 -0.68 -3.64 -10.54
C LEU A 233 -0.01 -4.74 -9.74
N VAL A 234 -0.20 -5.99 -10.15
CA VAL A 234 0.40 -7.14 -9.48
C VAL A 234 1.80 -7.39 -10.05
N TRP A 235 2.82 -7.30 -9.20
CA TRP A 235 4.17 -7.69 -9.54
C TRP A 235 4.36 -9.19 -9.38
N THR A 236 4.62 -9.88 -10.50
CA THR A 236 4.85 -11.33 -10.52
C THR A 236 5.94 -11.71 -11.55
N THR A 237 6.14 -13.00 -11.75
CA THR A 237 7.00 -13.58 -12.79
C THR A 237 6.18 -13.93 -14.04
N TRP A 238 6.81 -13.87 -15.21
CA TRP A 238 6.19 -14.20 -16.50
C TRP A 238 5.59 -15.60 -16.50
N ARG A 239 6.30 -16.61 -15.99
CA ARG A 239 5.80 -17.99 -15.87
C ARG A 239 4.45 -18.05 -15.16
N ARG A 240 4.31 -17.32 -14.06
CA ARG A 240 3.09 -17.31 -13.25
C ARG A 240 1.96 -16.57 -13.96
N ALA A 241 2.26 -15.39 -14.49
CA ALA A 241 1.28 -14.59 -15.22
C ALA A 241 0.70 -15.34 -16.43
N ARG A 242 1.56 -15.97 -17.25
CA ARG A 242 1.09 -16.69 -18.46
C ARG A 242 0.30 -17.96 -18.15
N LEU A 243 0.58 -18.62 -17.03
CA LEU A 243 -0.17 -19.80 -16.60
C LEU A 243 -1.55 -19.41 -16.05
N LYS A 244 -1.62 -18.33 -15.26
CA LYS A 244 -2.88 -17.86 -14.68
C LYS A 244 -3.78 -17.14 -15.69
N TYR A 245 -3.17 -16.43 -16.65
CA TYR A 245 -3.87 -15.60 -17.62
C TYR A 245 -3.48 -15.94 -19.07
N PRO A 246 -3.84 -17.13 -19.59
CA PRO A 246 -3.48 -17.54 -20.94
C PRO A 246 -4.07 -16.64 -22.04
N ASP A 247 -5.22 -16.01 -21.76
CA ASP A 247 -5.94 -15.14 -22.70
C ASP A 247 -5.63 -13.64 -22.51
N ALA A 248 -4.65 -13.30 -21.65
CA ALA A 248 -4.23 -11.92 -21.47
C ALA A 248 -3.60 -11.36 -22.75
N GLN A 249 -3.58 -10.03 -22.87
CA GLN A 249 -2.71 -9.38 -23.86
C GLN A 249 -1.48 -8.76 -23.20
N VAL A 250 -0.34 -8.96 -23.85
CA VAL A 250 0.98 -8.61 -23.36
C VAL A 250 1.52 -7.44 -24.16
N LEU A 251 2.05 -6.41 -23.49
CA LEU A 251 2.70 -5.29 -24.17
C LEU A 251 3.85 -5.81 -25.04
N SER A 252 3.81 -5.47 -26.33
CA SER A 252 4.77 -5.90 -27.32
C SER A 252 6.12 -5.17 -27.19
N ARG A 253 7.19 -5.86 -27.60
CA ARG A 253 8.51 -5.24 -27.84
C ARG A 253 8.55 -4.37 -29.10
N ALA A 254 7.53 -4.42 -29.96
CA ALA A 254 7.40 -3.60 -31.15
C ALA A 254 6.98 -2.15 -30.80
N THR A 255 7.83 -1.44 -30.06
CA THR A 255 7.57 -0.09 -29.54
C THR A 255 7.90 1.03 -30.52
N GLY A 256 8.54 0.70 -31.66
CA GLY A 256 9.13 1.67 -32.57
C GLY A 256 10.55 2.13 -32.19
N HIS A 257 11.11 1.63 -31.09
CA HIS A 257 12.47 1.97 -30.64
C HIS A 257 13.42 0.77 -30.73
N ARG A 258 14.69 1.03 -31.08
CA ARG A 258 15.76 0.03 -31.00
C ARG A 258 16.35 0.02 -29.59
N ARG A 259 16.02 -1.02 -28.82
CA ARG A 259 16.52 -1.28 -27.47
C ARG A 259 16.85 -2.76 -27.32
N ASN A 260 17.77 -3.07 -26.41
CA ASN A 260 18.05 -4.45 -26.01
C ASN A 260 17.02 -4.90 -24.97
N TYR A 261 15.76 -5.08 -25.40
CA TYR A 261 14.75 -5.65 -24.52
C TYR A 261 15.17 -7.06 -24.09
N GLY A 262 15.28 -7.27 -22.79
CA GLY A 262 15.83 -8.49 -22.17
C GLY A 262 17.14 -8.22 -21.43
N GLU A 263 17.84 -7.13 -21.78
CA GLU A 263 18.95 -6.62 -21.01
C GLU A 263 18.47 -5.45 -20.15
N ASP A 264 18.78 -5.53 -18.85
CA ASP A 264 18.38 -4.55 -17.87
C ASP A 264 19.59 -3.71 -17.45
N PRO A 265 19.56 -2.39 -17.66
CA PRO A 265 20.66 -1.49 -17.28
C PRO A 265 21.03 -1.53 -15.79
N TYR A 266 20.12 -1.98 -14.93
CA TYR A 266 20.29 -2.08 -13.49
C TYR A 266 20.58 -3.52 -13.02
N GLY A 267 20.67 -4.48 -13.94
CA GLY A 267 21.01 -5.88 -13.63
C GLY A 267 19.79 -6.75 -13.36
N SER A 268 19.73 -7.48 -12.23
CA SER A 268 18.70 -8.50 -12.04
C SER A 268 18.28 -8.68 -10.60
N TYR A 269 16.97 -8.62 -10.35
CA TYR A 269 16.37 -8.97 -9.07
C TYR A 269 16.72 -10.40 -8.59
N ASN A 270 17.21 -11.28 -9.46
CA ASN A 270 17.51 -12.67 -9.13
C ASN A 270 19.02 -12.96 -9.03
N ARG A 271 19.89 -11.97 -9.30
CA ARG A 271 21.35 -12.17 -9.24
C ARG A 271 21.97 -11.31 -8.12
N PRO A 272 22.83 -11.91 -7.27
CA PRO A 272 23.62 -11.14 -6.33
C PRO A 272 24.52 -10.14 -7.09
N ASP A 273 25.00 -9.12 -6.37
CA ASP A 273 25.92 -8.10 -6.90
C ASP A 273 25.36 -7.20 -8.01
N THR A 274 24.04 -7.18 -8.19
CA THR A 274 23.36 -6.23 -9.07
C THR A 274 22.73 -5.10 -8.28
N TYR A 275 22.35 -4.01 -8.95
CA TYR A 275 21.75 -2.86 -8.29
C TYR A 275 20.55 -3.26 -7.41
N TYR A 276 19.71 -4.19 -7.85
CA TYR A 276 18.53 -4.58 -7.08
C TYR A 276 18.82 -5.36 -5.80
N GLN A 277 20.03 -5.92 -5.66
CA GLN A 277 20.42 -6.79 -4.55
C GLN A 277 21.52 -6.19 -3.65
N ASP A 278 22.06 -5.02 -4.01
CA ASP A 278 23.00 -4.28 -3.15
C ASP A 278 22.30 -3.14 -2.38
N GLU A 279 23.00 -2.48 -1.46
CA GLU A 279 22.43 -1.40 -0.64
C GLU A 279 22.66 0.02 -1.20
N ARG A 280 23.27 0.16 -2.38
CA ARG A 280 23.61 1.47 -2.95
C ARG A 280 22.35 2.25 -3.32
N VAL A 281 22.22 3.48 -2.83
CA VAL A 281 21.25 4.45 -3.35
C VAL A 281 21.96 5.33 -4.39
N LEU A 282 21.46 5.35 -5.63
CA LEU A 282 22.14 6.00 -6.76
C LEU A 282 22.00 7.52 -6.78
N HIS A 283 20.94 8.05 -6.17
CA HIS A 283 20.56 9.46 -6.27
C HIS A 283 20.27 10.05 -4.89
N PRO A 284 20.38 11.38 -4.72
CA PRO A 284 20.09 12.05 -3.47
C PRO A 284 18.65 11.81 -3.00
N LEU A 285 18.47 11.81 -1.68
CA LEU A 285 17.19 11.72 -1.00
C LEU A 285 17.05 12.89 -0.03
N ALA A 286 15.83 13.38 0.16
CA ALA A 286 15.50 14.41 1.14
C ALA A 286 15.62 13.90 2.59
N SER A 287 15.23 12.64 2.79
CA SER A 287 15.34 11.92 4.06
C SER A 287 15.84 10.50 3.82
N TYR A 288 16.49 9.92 4.82
CA TYR A 288 16.96 8.55 4.81
C TYR A 288 16.56 7.87 6.12
N ASP A 289 15.94 6.70 6.02
CA ASP A 289 15.55 5.86 7.15
C ASP A 289 16.29 4.52 7.07
N ASP A 290 16.95 4.14 8.17
CA ASP A 290 17.78 2.94 8.28
C ASP A 290 17.13 1.77 9.05
N GLN A 291 15.83 1.84 9.35
CA GLN A 291 15.10 0.76 10.01
C GLN A 291 15.07 -0.54 9.20
N LEU A 292 15.14 -0.44 7.87
CA LEU A 292 15.23 -1.58 6.95
C LEU A 292 16.35 -1.35 5.93
N PRO A 293 16.93 -2.43 5.36
CA PRO A 293 17.79 -2.31 4.19
C PRO A 293 17.10 -1.48 3.10
N PRO A 294 17.80 -0.55 2.44
CA PRO A 294 17.18 0.50 1.62
C PRO A 294 16.32 -0.07 0.48
N LYS A 295 16.69 -1.23 -0.08
CA LYS A 295 15.98 -1.88 -1.19
C LYS A 295 15.00 -2.96 -0.77
N THR A 296 14.71 -3.06 0.52
CA THR A 296 13.63 -3.92 1.01
C THR A 296 12.35 -3.55 0.28
N ARG A 297 11.72 -4.54 -0.37
CA ARG A 297 10.47 -4.35 -1.08
C ARG A 297 9.32 -4.26 -0.10
N ILE A 298 8.58 -3.17 -0.16
CA ILE A 298 7.38 -2.93 0.64
C ILE A 298 6.19 -2.72 -0.28
N LEU A 299 4.99 -2.96 0.25
CA LEU A 299 3.77 -2.41 -0.31
C LEU A 299 3.52 -1.06 0.37
N GLY A 300 3.58 0.02 -0.40
CA GLY A 300 3.19 1.34 0.05
C GLY A 300 1.69 1.49 -0.06
N LEU A 301 1.04 1.94 1.01
CA LEU A 301 -0.40 2.19 1.07
C LEU A 301 -0.64 3.59 1.64
N GLN A 302 -1.37 4.42 0.91
CA GLN A 302 -1.78 5.74 1.37
C GLN A 302 -3.24 5.70 1.77
N LEU A 303 -3.50 6.04 3.02
CA LEU A 303 -4.82 6.26 3.59
C LEU A 303 -4.92 7.75 3.97
N ASP A 304 -6.14 8.25 4.18
CA ASP A 304 -6.43 9.70 4.30
C ASP A 304 -5.45 10.46 5.21
N ASN A 305 -5.07 9.89 6.35
CA ASN A 305 -4.16 10.50 7.32
C ASN A 305 -2.97 9.60 7.69
N LEU A 306 -2.69 8.56 6.91
CA LEU A 306 -1.65 7.60 7.25
C LEU A 306 -0.98 7.02 6.00
N ASN A 307 0.34 7.10 5.96
CA ASN A 307 1.15 6.37 5.00
C ASN A 307 1.65 5.10 5.68
N VAL A 308 1.37 3.94 5.09
CA VAL A 308 1.74 2.64 5.63
C VAL A 308 2.72 1.97 4.69
N ALA A 309 3.79 1.41 5.24
CA ALA A 309 4.67 0.50 4.54
C ALA A 309 4.50 -0.91 5.09
N VAL A 310 4.17 -1.86 4.23
CA VAL A 310 4.06 -3.26 4.63
C VAL A 310 5.22 -4.07 4.03
N VAL A 311 6.03 -4.71 4.87
CA VAL A 311 7.15 -5.55 4.40
C VAL A 311 6.59 -6.73 3.60
N ARG A 312 6.78 -6.70 2.27
CA ARG A 312 6.10 -7.58 1.32
C ARG A 312 6.31 -9.06 1.66
N ASP A 313 7.56 -9.45 1.89
CA ASP A 313 7.91 -10.86 2.09
C ASP A 313 7.43 -11.40 3.44
N SER A 314 7.15 -10.54 4.42
CA SER A 314 6.56 -10.94 5.70
C SER A 314 5.14 -11.49 5.56
N LEU A 315 4.41 -11.09 4.50
CA LEU A 315 3.04 -11.50 4.21
C LEU A 315 2.94 -12.91 3.60
N ARG A 316 4.05 -13.45 3.09
CA ARG A 316 4.07 -14.73 2.37
C ARG A 316 3.73 -15.93 3.26
N ARG A 317 4.28 -15.95 4.47
CA ARG A 317 4.09 -17.06 5.42
C ARG A 317 2.67 -17.14 5.98
N PRO A 318 2.03 -16.05 6.48
CA PRO A 318 0.67 -16.14 7.01
C PRO A 318 -0.39 -16.39 5.95
N ARG A 319 -0.14 -16.04 4.68
CA ARG A 319 -1.06 -16.12 3.54
C ARG A 319 -2.28 -15.18 3.67
N ALA A 320 -2.94 -15.15 4.83
CA ALA A 320 -3.92 -14.16 5.23
C ALA A 320 -3.39 -13.39 6.46
N ALA A 321 -3.24 -12.08 6.33
CA ALA A 321 -2.68 -11.21 7.36
C ALA A 321 -3.65 -10.06 7.65
N ASN A 322 -4.37 -10.14 8.78
CA ASN A 322 -5.33 -9.12 9.22
C ASN A 322 -4.63 -8.13 10.16
N PHE A 323 -4.78 -6.84 9.89
CA PHE A 323 -4.23 -5.77 10.72
C PHE A 323 -5.05 -4.49 10.53
N ASP A 324 -4.96 -3.56 11.46
CA ASP A 324 -5.64 -2.28 11.35
C ASP A 324 -4.61 -1.18 11.05
N ALA A 325 -4.91 -0.38 10.04
CA ALA A 325 -4.11 0.76 9.61
C ALA A 325 -4.88 2.04 9.92
N GLY A 326 -4.66 2.59 11.12
CA GLY A 326 -5.53 3.62 11.69
C GLY A 326 -6.95 3.08 11.84
N VAL A 327 -7.91 3.74 11.21
CA VAL A 327 -9.33 3.32 11.22
C VAL A 327 -9.69 2.34 10.10
N THR A 328 -8.76 2.05 9.19
CA THR A 328 -9.00 1.15 8.05
C THR A 328 -8.61 -0.27 8.44
N PRO A 329 -9.57 -1.20 8.53
CA PRO A 329 -9.27 -2.58 8.82
C PRO A 329 -8.81 -3.28 7.54
N VAL A 330 -7.55 -3.74 7.51
CA VAL A 330 -6.89 -4.27 6.32
C VAL A 330 -6.70 -5.78 6.44
N VAL A 331 -6.86 -6.47 5.31
CA VAL A 331 -6.37 -7.84 5.15
C VAL A 331 -5.43 -7.91 3.95
N SER A 332 -4.24 -8.49 4.15
CA SER A 332 -3.42 -8.99 3.06
C SER A 332 -3.82 -10.41 2.72
N ILE A 333 -4.11 -10.70 1.45
CA ILE A 333 -4.31 -12.05 0.93
C ILE A 333 -3.21 -12.37 -0.09
N TRP A 334 -2.54 -13.51 0.10
CA TRP A 334 -1.46 -13.97 -0.77
C TRP A 334 -1.99 -14.82 -1.92
N ASP A 335 -1.76 -14.40 -3.15
CA ASP A 335 -2.07 -15.19 -4.33
C ASP A 335 -0.91 -16.15 -4.63
N ASP A 336 -1.07 -17.44 -4.33
CA ASP A 336 -0.01 -18.44 -4.54
C ASP A 336 0.32 -18.67 -6.03
N GLU A 337 -0.67 -18.53 -6.91
CA GLU A 337 -0.45 -18.67 -8.36
C GLU A 337 0.39 -17.52 -8.91
N LEU A 338 0.28 -16.33 -8.33
CA LEU A 338 1.06 -15.14 -8.71
C LEU A 338 2.25 -14.85 -7.79
N ASP A 339 2.37 -15.53 -6.66
CA ASP A 339 3.37 -15.27 -5.61
C ASP A 339 3.38 -13.78 -5.19
N ALA A 340 2.18 -13.22 -5.01
CA ALA A 340 1.98 -11.80 -4.78
C ALA A 340 0.87 -11.52 -3.75
N PRO A 341 1.08 -10.58 -2.82
CA PRO A 341 0.05 -10.11 -1.91
C PRO A 341 -0.89 -9.08 -2.58
N ARG A 342 -2.13 -9.01 -2.10
CA ARG A 342 -3.05 -7.89 -2.33
C ARG A 342 -3.61 -7.42 -0.99
N LEU A 343 -3.79 -6.11 -0.82
CA LEU A 343 -4.39 -5.52 0.37
C LEU A 343 -5.84 -5.15 0.10
N PHE A 344 -6.73 -5.53 1.01
CA PHE A 344 -8.15 -5.25 0.91
C PHE A 344 -8.67 -4.60 2.19
N ASP A 345 -9.72 -3.78 2.05
CA ASP A 345 -10.58 -3.46 3.17
C ASP A 345 -11.38 -4.71 3.54
N ARG A 346 -11.26 -5.16 4.79
CA ARG A 346 -11.95 -6.37 5.28
C ARG A 346 -13.39 -6.11 5.72
N ARG A 347 -13.94 -4.93 5.43
CA ARG A 347 -15.38 -4.62 5.61
C ARG A 347 -16.18 -5.01 4.38
N VAL A 348 -17.28 -5.74 4.59
CA VAL A 348 -18.23 -6.12 3.54
C VAL A 348 -19.65 -5.94 4.07
N GLY A 349 -20.36 -4.93 3.56
CA GLY A 349 -21.64 -4.52 4.13
C GLY A 349 -21.47 -4.16 5.61
N ASN A 350 -22.19 -4.86 6.49
CA ASN A 350 -22.13 -4.65 7.94
C ASN A 350 -21.13 -5.57 8.66
N TYR A 351 -20.36 -6.37 7.93
CA TYR A 351 -19.40 -7.31 8.51
C TYR A 351 -18.00 -6.70 8.53
N LEU A 352 -17.35 -6.79 9.68
CA LEU A 352 -15.89 -6.68 9.81
C LEU A 352 -15.32 -8.09 9.81
N LEU A 353 -14.65 -8.48 8.73
CA LEU A 353 -14.23 -9.87 8.52
C LEU A 353 -12.81 -10.12 9.05
N HIS A 354 -12.57 -11.32 9.58
CA HIS A 354 -11.24 -11.83 9.92
C HIS A 354 -10.92 -13.04 9.05
N PHE A 355 -9.86 -12.93 8.25
CA PHE A 355 -9.48 -13.96 7.30
C PHE A 355 -8.51 -14.96 7.89
N VAL A 356 -8.74 -16.23 7.58
CA VAL A 356 -7.84 -17.34 7.86
C VAL A 356 -7.54 -18.09 6.56
N HIS A 357 -6.33 -18.64 6.47
CA HIS A 357 -5.96 -19.56 5.40
C HIS A 357 -5.71 -20.93 6.01
N ARG A 358 -6.56 -21.91 5.67
CA ARG A 358 -6.45 -23.31 6.13
C ARG A 358 -6.74 -24.24 4.96
N ASP A 359 -5.95 -25.31 4.84
CA ASP A 359 -6.10 -26.35 3.82
C ASP A 359 -6.18 -25.81 2.38
N GLY A 360 -5.42 -24.74 2.10
CA GLY A 360 -5.40 -24.10 0.77
C GLY A 360 -6.60 -23.21 0.46
N VAL A 361 -7.42 -22.89 1.46
CA VAL A 361 -8.65 -22.09 1.29
C VAL A 361 -8.62 -20.85 2.19
N TYR A 362 -8.92 -19.70 1.60
CA TYR A 362 -9.21 -18.47 2.32
C TYR A 362 -10.66 -18.47 2.80
N ARG A 363 -10.86 -18.23 4.10
CA ARG A 363 -12.19 -18.10 4.71
C ARG A 363 -12.23 -16.95 5.69
N ASP A 364 -13.38 -16.30 5.82
CA ASP A 364 -13.64 -15.42 6.97
C ASP A 364 -14.24 -16.21 8.14
N VAL A 365 -13.98 -15.75 9.37
CA VAL A 365 -14.43 -16.41 10.61
C VAL A 365 -15.92 -16.12 10.89
N GLU A 366 -16.39 -14.93 10.55
CA GLU A 366 -17.71 -14.41 10.93
C GLU A 366 -18.85 -15.08 10.17
N THR A 367 -18.64 -15.40 8.90
CA THR A 367 -19.65 -15.95 8.00
C THR A 367 -19.27 -17.31 7.43
N GLY A 368 -18.00 -17.71 7.56
CA GLY A 368 -17.47 -18.95 6.98
C GLY A 368 -17.35 -18.92 5.46
N THR A 369 -17.55 -17.76 4.83
CA THR A 369 -17.52 -17.61 3.36
C THR A 369 -16.10 -17.92 2.87
N ARG A 370 -16.01 -18.65 1.75
CA ARG A 370 -14.77 -18.90 1.03
C ARG A 370 -14.49 -17.76 0.08
N TRP A 371 -13.22 -17.38 0.01
CA TRP A 371 -12.76 -16.27 -0.82
C TRP A 371 -11.67 -16.73 -1.78
N HIS A 372 -11.70 -16.16 -2.98
CA HIS A 372 -10.61 -16.28 -3.94
C HIS A 372 -9.53 -15.22 -3.62
N PRO A 373 -8.24 -15.45 -3.91
CA PRO A 373 -7.16 -14.50 -3.61
C PRO A 373 -7.27 -13.11 -4.26
N ASP A 374 -8.18 -12.95 -5.22
CA ASP A 374 -8.48 -11.66 -5.86
C ASP A 374 -9.63 -10.89 -5.17
N GLY A 375 -10.05 -11.37 -4.00
CA GLY A 375 -11.05 -10.75 -3.14
C GLY A 375 -12.51 -11.10 -3.47
N ARG A 376 -12.78 -12.02 -4.41
CA ARG A 376 -14.15 -12.49 -4.70
C ARG A 376 -14.62 -13.53 -3.68
N ALA A 377 -15.82 -13.36 -3.14
CA ALA A 377 -16.49 -14.39 -2.37
C ALA A 377 -17.06 -15.47 -3.30
N VAL A 378 -16.60 -16.71 -3.14
CA VAL A 378 -16.94 -17.80 -4.05
C VAL A 378 -18.03 -18.73 -3.53
N GLU A 379 -18.13 -18.91 -2.21
CA GLU A 379 -19.09 -19.85 -1.61
C GLU A 379 -19.39 -19.45 -0.16
N GLY A 380 -20.66 -19.48 0.24
CA GLY A 380 -21.11 -19.13 1.59
C GLY A 380 -22.02 -17.90 1.60
N ARG A 381 -22.25 -17.35 2.79
CA ARG A 381 -23.25 -16.29 3.01
C ARG A 381 -22.98 -15.02 2.21
N LEU A 382 -21.72 -14.71 1.93
CA LEU A 382 -21.34 -13.52 1.18
C LEU A 382 -20.99 -13.83 -0.29
N ALA A 383 -21.29 -15.03 -0.80
CA ALA A 383 -21.01 -15.39 -2.20
C ALA A 383 -21.55 -14.34 -3.19
N GLY A 384 -20.76 -14.01 -4.21
CA GLY A 384 -21.06 -12.96 -5.19
C GLY A 384 -20.62 -11.54 -4.78
N ASN A 385 -20.25 -11.32 -3.50
CA ASN A 385 -19.61 -10.07 -3.09
C ASN A 385 -18.13 -10.04 -3.45
N ARG A 386 -17.53 -8.86 -3.37
CA ARG A 386 -16.09 -8.64 -3.55
C ARG A 386 -15.56 -7.68 -2.50
N LEU A 387 -14.37 -7.96 -1.98
CA LEU A 387 -13.63 -7.03 -1.12
C LEU A 387 -13.22 -5.78 -1.91
N ALA A 388 -13.20 -4.64 -1.23
CA ALA A 388 -12.64 -3.43 -1.79
C ALA A 388 -11.11 -3.53 -1.81
N LEU A 389 -10.53 -3.55 -3.01
CA LEU A 389 -9.09 -3.55 -3.20
C LEU A 389 -8.51 -2.19 -2.80
N LEU A 390 -7.52 -2.19 -1.92
CA LEU A 390 -6.80 -0.98 -1.53
C LEU A 390 -5.69 -0.73 -2.55
N ASP A 391 -5.49 0.55 -2.90
CA ASP A 391 -4.45 0.97 -3.85
C ASP A 391 -3.07 0.96 -3.19
N SER A 392 -2.52 -0.25 -3.07
CA SER A 392 -1.15 -0.47 -2.63
C SER A 392 -0.24 -0.83 -3.80
N PHE A 393 1.04 -0.50 -3.68
CA PHE A 393 2.00 -0.73 -4.75
C PHE A 393 3.38 -1.10 -4.24
N ASP A 394 4.10 -1.90 -5.04
CA ASP A 394 5.49 -2.24 -4.79
C ASP A 394 6.39 -1.00 -4.91
N VAL A 395 7.26 -0.80 -3.93
CA VAL A 395 8.32 0.20 -3.93
C VAL A 395 9.45 -0.23 -2.97
N MET A 396 10.65 0.29 -3.19
CA MET A 396 11.78 0.10 -2.26
C MET A 396 11.69 1.03 -1.06
N TRP A 397 12.07 0.54 0.12
CA TRP A 397 12.00 1.24 1.40
C TRP A 397 12.56 2.68 1.33
N PHE A 398 13.78 2.85 0.82
CA PHE A 398 14.45 4.16 0.78
C PHE A 398 13.62 5.23 0.04
N ALA A 399 12.93 4.82 -1.03
CA ALA A 399 12.16 5.75 -1.83
C ALA A 399 10.85 6.10 -1.12
N TRP A 400 10.20 5.12 -0.50
CA TRP A 400 8.98 5.34 0.25
C TRP A 400 9.18 6.31 1.41
N THR A 401 10.18 6.09 2.26
CA THR A 401 10.45 6.95 3.42
C THR A 401 10.99 8.32 3.06
N ALA A 402 11.66 8.45 1.92
CA ALA A 402 12.07 9.76 1.42
C ALA A 402 10.86 10.65 1.04
N PHE A 403 9.73 10.07 0.63
CA PHE A 403 8.48 10.81 0.40
C PHE A 403 7.57 10.86 1.64
N TYR A 404 7.62 9.83 2.49
CA TYR A 404 6.77 9.67 3.66
C TYR A 404 7.62 9.29 4.89
N PRO A 405 8.38 10.24 5.47
CA PRO A 405 9.27 9.97 6.59
C PRO A 405 8.54 9.49 7.85
N ASP A 406 7.27 9.90 8.01
CA ASP A 406 6.42 9.50 9.14
C ASP A 406 5.60 8.22 8.84
N ALA A 407 6.00 7.43 7.84
CA ALA A 407 5.26 6.24 7.47
C ALA A 407 5.26 5.20 8.60
N ALA A 408 4.09 4.65 8.89
CA ALA A 408 3.96 3.52 9.79
C ALA A 408 4.50 2.25 9.10
N LEU A 409 5.54 1.67 9.68
CA LEU A 409 6.09 0.40 9.22
C LEU A 409 5.32 -0.77 9.83
N PHE A 410 4.93 -1.72 8.99
CA PHE A 410 4.27 -2.94 9.39
C PHE A 410 5.01 -4.15 8.84
N SER A 411 5.45 -5.04 9.73
CA SER A 411 5.89 -6.39 9.38
C SER A 411 5.03 -7.44 10.10
N TRP A 412 4.66 -8.50 9.37
CA TRP A 412 3.81 -9.52 9.98
C TRP A 412 4.52 -10.33 11.07
N GLN A 413 5.86 -10.44 11.00
CA GLN A 413 6.63 -11.12 12.04
C GLN A 413 6.53 -10.38 13.37
N GLU A 414 6.74 -9.06 13.36
CA GLU A 414 6.59 -8.22 14.55
C GLU A 414 5.14 -8.21 15.03
N ALA A 415 4.16 -8.14 14.14
CA ALA A 415 2.74 -8.22 14.52
C ALA A 415 2.40 -9.55 15.22
N LEU A 416 2.95 -10.67 14.72
CA LEU A 416 2.75 -11.98 15.33
C LEU A 416 3.47 -12.09 16.68
N GLU A 417 4.67 -11.54 16.80
CA GLU A 417 5.40 -11.50 18.05
C GLU A 417 4.72 -10.59 19.09
N ALA A 418 4.26 -9.41 18.68
CA ALA A 418 3.50 -8.51 19.53
C ALA A 418 2.20 -9.16 20.00
N LYS A 419 1.48 -9.86 19.11
CA LYS A 419 0.30 -10.66 19.48
C LYS A 419 0.66 -11.74 20.51
N ARG A 420 1.73 -12.51 20.29
CA ARG A 420 2.17 -13.55 21.23
C ARG A 420 2.61 -12.98 22.57
N ARG A 421 3.30 -11.83 22.58
CA ARG A 421 3.69 -11.11 23.82
C ARG A 421 2.44 -10.63 24.55
N ALA A 422 1.50 -10.00 23.85
CA ALA A 422 0.23 -9.58 24.42
C ALA A 422 -0.57 -10.77 24.97
N GLU A 423 -0.64 -11.89 24.26
CA GLU A 423 -1.28 -13.13 24.74
C GLU A 423 -0.55 -13.75 25.94
N ALA A 424 0.77 -13.60 26.04
CA ALA A 424 1.56 -14.09 27.17
C ALA A 424 1.52 -13.14 28.39
N GLU A 425 1.41 -11.84 28.16
CA GLU A 425 1.24 -10.78 29.18
C GLU A 425 -0.20 -10.70 29.67
N PHE A 426 -1.17 -11.11 28.84
CA PHE A 426 -2.51 -11.47 29.30
C PHE A 426 -2.38 -12.70 30.19
N SER A 427 -2.15 -12.46 31.50
CA SER A 427 -2.47 -13.44 32.51
C SER A 427 -3.89 -13.92 32.20
N PRO A 428 -4.17 -15.24 32.16
CA PRO A 428 -5.55 -15.65 32.23
C PRO A 428 -6.10 -14.91 33.44
N VAL A 429 -7.18 -14.14 33.24
CA VAL A 429 -8.04 -13.82 34.38
C VAL A 429 -8.25 -15.19 35.00
N GLU A 430 -7.71 -15.36 36.21
CA GLU A 430 -7.92 -16.55 37.02
C GLU A 430 -9.39 -16.86 36.83
N GLN A 431 -9.70 -17.97 36.17
CA GLN A 431 -11.08 -18.39 36.06
C GLN A 431 -11.48 -18.57 37.51
N VAL A 432 -12.09 -17.53 38.10
CA VAL A 432 -12.74 -17.63 39.37
C VAL A 432 -13.80 -18.67 39.06
N GLU A 433 -13.53 -19.91 39.47
CA GLU A 433 -14.53 -20.95 39.43
C GLU A 433 -15.77 -20.30 40.04
N PRO A 434 -16.92 -20.30 39.32
CA PRO A 434 -18.14 -19.81 39.92
C PRO A 434 -18.25 -20.51 41.27
N PRO A 435 -18.45 -19.78 42.38
CA PRO A 435 -18.42 -20.37 43.70
C PRO A 435 -19.29 -21.62 43.68
N ASP A 436 -18.72 -22.72 44.16
CA ASP A 436 -19.40 -24.01 44.25
C ASP A 436 -20.81 -23.72 44.77
N PRO A 437 -21.89 -24.12 44.08
CA PRO A 437 -23.22 -23.81 44.55
C PRO A 437 -23.40 -24.51 45.88
N THR A 438 -23.22 -23.77 46.97
CA THR A 438 -23.65 -24.15 48.30
C THR A 438 -25.16 -24.09 48.30
N PHE A 439 -25.77 -25.10 47.69
CA PHE A 439 -27.04 -25.59 48.18
C PHE A 439 -26.76 -26.11 49.59
N GLU A 440 -26.84 -25.22 50.58
CA GLU A 440 -27.36 -25.64 51.86
C GLU A 440 -28.70 -26.28 51.54
N LYS A 441 -28.75 -27.62 51.62
CA LYS A 441 -30.02 -28.32 51.76
C LYS A 441 -30.79 -27.55 52.83
N PRO A 442 -32.05 -27.17 52.61
CA PRO A 442 -32.88 -26.64 53.67
C PRO A 442 -32.71 -27.59 54.84
N GLN A 443 -32.24 -27.08 55.98
CA GLN A 443 -32.26 -27.84 57.20
C GLN A 443 -33.68 -28.39 57.30
N THR A 444 -33.80 -29.70 57.49
CA THR A 444 -35.04 -30.32 57.93
C THR A 444 -35.42 -29.63 59.25
N GLU A 445 -36.14 -28.52 59.15
CA GLU A 445 -36.94 -28.01 60.24
C GLU A 445 -37.90 -29.14 60.58
N VAL A 446 -37.67 -29.71 61.75
CA VAL A 446 -38.61 -30.58 62.43
C VAL A 446 -39.92 -29.80 62.49
N ALA A 447 -40.91 -30.24 61.70
CA ALA A 447 -42.24 -29.69 61.75
C ALA A 447 -42.76 -29.77 63.21
N PRO A 448 -43.24 -28.67 63.81
CA PRO A 448 -43.86 -28.74 65.11
C PRO A 448 -45.09 -29.65 65.05
N SER A 449 -45.24 -30.51 66.05
CA SER A 449 -46.39 -31.39 66.22
C SER A 449 -47.68 -30.56 66.31
N LEU A 450 -48.52 -30.67 65.29
CA LEU A 450 -49.88 -30.12 65.33
C LEU A 450 -50.75 -30.98 66.26
N PRO A 451 -51.58 -30.38 67.12
CA PRO A 451 -52.42 -31.10 68.05
C PRO A 451 -53.53 -31.88 67.33
N ASN A 452 -53.89 -33.01 67.94
CA ASN A 452 -54.90 -33.95 67.47
C ASN A 452 -56.29 -33.27 67.42
N VAL A 453 -56.85 -33.10 66.22
CA VAL A 453 -58.24 -32.61 66.05
C VAL A 453 -59.01 -33.62 65.20
N ASN A 454 -60.13 -34.08 65.76
CA ASN A 454 -61.00 -35.14 65.27
C ASN A 454 -61.51 -34.92 63.82
N ARG A 455 -61.60 -36.02 63.05
CA ARG A 455 -62.24 -36.09 61.74
C ARG A 455 -63.75 -35.80 61.80
N PRO A 456 -64.27 -34.92 60.94
CA PRO A 456 -65.64 -35.00 60.44
C PRO A 456 -65.69 -35.69 59.06
N GLN A 457 -66.75 -36.44 58.82
CA GLN A 457 -66.99 -37.30 57.65
C GLN A 457 -67.26 -36.52 56.35
N LEU A 458 -66.90 -37.14 55.21
CA LEU A 458 -67.21 -36.67 53.85
C LEU A 458 -68.72 -36.71 53.55
N PRO A 459 -69.31 -35.64 53.02
CA PRO A 459 -70.53 -35.73 52.23
C PRO A 459 -70.20 -36.24 50.83
N LYS A 460 -70.90 -37.30 50.43
CA LYS A 460 -71.11 -37.72 49.05
C LYS A 460 -71.78 -36.57 48.31
N ASP A 461 -71.23 -36.14 47.17
CA ASP A 461 -71.98 -35.75 45.97
C ASP A 461 -71.02 -35.32 44.85
N ILE A 462 -70.96 -36.15 43.81
CA ILE A 462 -70.26 -35.93 42.55
C ILE A 462 -71.29 -35.44 41.53
N PRO A 463 -71.01 -34.37 40.77
CA PRO A 463 -71.55 -34.21 39.42
C PRO A 463 -70.46 -34.43 38.35
N PRO A 464 -70.73 -35.21 37.28
CA PRO A 464 -69.82 -35.42 36.17
C PRO A 464 -70.06 -34.38 35.07
N SER A 465 -69.01 -33.81 34.47
CA SER A 465 -69.02 -33.19 33.13
C SER A 465 -67.66 -32.54 32.84
N ILE A 466 -67.06 -32.52 31.65
CA ILE A 466 -67.32 -33.14 30.34
C ILE A 466 -65.92 -33.23 29.70
N ILE A 467 -65.56 -34.41 29.20
CA ILE A 467 -64.54 -34.59 28.17
C ILE A 467 -65.27 -34.41 26.84
N THR A 468 -64.73 -33.61 25.93
CA THR A 468 -64.82 -33.91 24.49
C THR A 468 -63.48 -33.67 23.82
N PRO A 469 -63.03 -34.62 22.97
CA PRO A 469 -61.86 -34.51 22.09
C PRO A 469 -62.24 -33.84 20.75
N ASP A 470 -61.24 -33.53 19.93
CA ASP A 470 -61.24 -33.59 18.45
C ASP A 470 -60.47 -32.44 17.76
N MET A 471 -59.39 -32.82 17.07
CA MET A 471 -59.10 -32.60 15.64
C MET A 471 -57.60 -32.83 15.43
N GLU A 472 -57.16 -34.07 15.20
CA GLU A 472 -57.12 -34.80 13.92
C GLU A 472 -56.07 -34.31 12.92
N ILE A 473 -55.06 -35.16 12.77
CA ILE A 473 -54.09 -35.27 11.68
C ILE A 473 -54.69 -36.21 10.64
N GLY A 474 -54.52 -35.92 9.35
CA GLY A 474 -54.84 -36.83 8.24
C GLY A 474 -53.67 -37.00 7.26
N PRO A 475 -53.59 -38.13 6.52
CA PRO A 475 -52.34 -38.87 6.30
C PRO A 475 -52.02 -39.29 4.83
N GLU A 476 -50.93 -40.06 4.68
CA GLU A 476 -50.47 -40.94 3.56
C GLU A 476 -49.82 -40.27 2.32
N GLU A 477 -48.53 -40.49 2.00
CA GLU A 477 -47.78 -41.67 1.48
C GLU A 477 -47.90 -41.95 -0.04
N GLY A 478 -46.75 -41.95 -0.74
CA GLY A 478 -46.40 -42.95 -1.76
C GLY A 478 -46.58 -42.62 -3.25
N LEU A 479 -45.51 -42.17 -3.93
CA LEU A 479 -44.86 -42.81 -5.10
C LEU A 479 -43.59 -42.06 -5.52
#